data_AF-A0A2D3WSR0-F1
#
_entry.id   AF-A0A2D3WSR0-F1
#
_cell.length_a   1.000
_cell.length_b   1.000
_cell.length_c   1.000
_cell.angle_alpha   90.00
_cell.angle_beta   90.00
_cell.angle_gamma   90.00
#
_symmetry.space_group_name_H-M   'P 1'
#
loop_
_entity.id
_entity.type
_entity.pdbx_description
1 polymer ?
#
loop_
_entity_poly.entity_id
_entity_poly.type
_entity_poly.pdbx_seq_one_letter_code
_entity_poly.pdbx_strand_id
1 'polypeptide(L)'
;MRRYDDKKNKNGVEIIFFIFQIVMFFIVYGFVYTSFVAVKLAAQKFGLGWTAYIPVILVLALYPVMLYRVRKMFQEEKRMRAAAWMMGWSSAGIVGLYFYLSQLIGV
;
A
#
# COMPACT_ATOMS: atom_id res chain seq x y z
N MET A 1 -34.53 23.11 -7.86
CA MET A 1 -33.48 22.08 -7.68
C MET A 1 -32.16 22.68 -8.15
N ARG A 2 -31.22 22.97 -7.24
CA ARG A 2 -29.95 23.63 -7.58
C ARG A 2 -29.15 22.74 -8.53
N ARG A 3 -28.82 23.24 -9.72
CA ARG A 3 -27.82 22.63 -10.63
C ARG A 3 -26.54 22.46 -9.82
N TYR A 4 -26.25 21.23 -9.45
CA TYR A 4 -24.99 20.83 -8.86
C TYR A 4 -23.90 21.14 -9.88
N ASP A 5 -22.86 21.85 -9.49
CA ASP A 5 -21.77 22.21 -10.38
C ASP A 5 -20.86 20.98 -10.54
N ASP A 6 -21.20 20.10 -11.49
CA ASP A 6 -20.60 18.76 -11.67
C ASP A 6 -19.07 18.80 -11.77
N LYS A 7 -18.52 19.89 -12.33
CA LYS A 7 -17.06 20.10 -12.40
C LYS A 7 -16.44 20.30 -11.02
N LYS A 8 -17.07 21.11 -10.16
CA LYS A 8 -16.57 21.36 -8.80
C LYS A 8 -16.64 20.10 -7.94
N ASN A 9 -17.69 19.29 -8.13
CA ASN A 9 -17.84 18.00 -7.47
C ASN A 9 -16.79 16.97 -7.93
N LYS A 10 -16.52 16.89 -9.24
CA LYS A 10 -15.51 15.98 -9.82
C LYS A 10 -14.10 16.28 -9.28
N ASN A 11 -13.72 17.56 -9.23
CA ASN A 11 -12.43 17.97 -8.67
C ASN A 11 -12.34 17.71 -7.17
N GLY A 12 -13.42 17.95 -6.41
CA GLY A 12 -13.44 17.66 -4.97
C GLY A 12 -13.24 16.17 -4.67
N VAL A 13 -13.93 15.29 -5.40
CA VAL A 13 -13.81 13.84 -5.26
C VAL A 13 -12.40 13.33 -5.62
N GLU A 14 -11.76 13.94 -6.63
CA GLU A 14 -10.39 13.61 -7.01
C GLU A 14 -9.36 14.02 -5.95
N ILE A 15 -9.50 15.21 -5.36
CA ILE A 15 -8.63 15.67 -4.26
C ILE A 15 -8.77 14.74 -3.05
N ILE A 16 -10.00 14.38 -2.67
CA ILE A 16 -10.25 13.44 -1.56
C ILE A 16 -9.56 12.10 -1.82
N PHE A 17 -9.65 11.59 -3.05
CA PHE A 17 -8.99 10.35 -3.43
C PHE A 17 -7.46 10.44 -3.37
N PHE A 18 -6.87 11.56 -3.79
CA PHE A 18 -5.42 11.76 -3.64
C PHE A 18 -4.97 11.82 -2.19
N ILE A 19 -5.72 12.52 -1.33
CA ILE A 19 -5.45 12.55 0.11
C ILE A 19 -5.50 11.14 0.68
N PHE A 20 -6.56 10.39 0.36
CA PHE A 20 -6.67 8.99 0.77
C PHE A 20 -5.50 8.15 0.26
N GLN A 21 -5.08 8.33 -0.99
CA GLN A 21 -3.94 7.64 -1.59
C GLN A 21 -2.63 7.93 -0.84
N ILE A 22 -2.41 9.18 -0.44
CA ILE A 22 -1.23 9.61 0.32
C ILE A 22 -1.25 8.99 1.73
N VAL A 23 -2.39 9.00 2.41
CA VAL A 23 -2.55 8.37 3.72
C VAL A 23 -2.25 6.88 3.64
N MET A 24 -2.82 6.18 2.66
CA MET A 24 -2.57 4.75 2.45
C MET A 24 -1.09 4.46 2.14
N PHE A 25 -0.45 5.34 1.35
CA PHE A 25 0.98 5.25 1.09
C PHE A 25 1.81 5.31 2.37
N PHE A 26 1.55 6.28 3.25
CA PHE A 26 2.26 6.38 4.53
C PHE A 26 2.03 5.18 5.43
N ILE A 27 0.80 4.67 5.49
CA ILE A 27 0.50 3.47 6.29
C ILE A 27 1.33 2.29 5.78
N VAL A 28 1.24 1.97 4.49
CA VAL A 28 1.95 0.81 3.92
C VAL A 28 3.46 0.97 4.02
N TYR A 29 4.01 2.16 3.75
CA TYR A 29 5.45 2.40 3.89
C TYR A 29 5.92 2.36 5.34
N GLY A 30 5.08 2.75 6.30
CA GLY A 30 5.33 2.54 7.72
C GLY A 30 5.52 1.07 8.05
N PHE A 31 4.65 0.20 7.53
CA PHE A 31 4.79 -1.25 7.67
C PHE A 31 6.02 -1.81 6.94
N VAL A 32 6.30 -1.37 5.71
CA VAL A 32 7.51 -1.78 4.99
C VAL A 32 8.77 -1.43 5.79
N TYR A 33 8.83 -0.23 6.37
CA TYR A 33 9.95 0.19 7.21
C TYR A 33 10.09 -0.65 8.47
N THR A 34 9.00 -0.87 9.23
CA THR A 34 9.06 -1.70 10.44
C THR A 34 9.41 -3.14 10.11
N SER A 35 8.92 -3.69 8.99
CA SER A 35 9.31 -5.00 8.50
C SER A 35 10.79 -5.07 8.13
N PHE A 36 11.34 -4.04 7.49
CA PHE A 36 12.77 -3.97 7.18
C PHE A 36 13.63 -4.04 8.46
N VAL A 37 13.24 -3.29 9.50
CA VAL A 37 13.91 -3.32 10.80
C VAL A 37 13.78 -4.70 11.46
N ALA A 38 12.61 -5.31 11.42
CA ALA A 38 12.38 -6.65 11.98
C ALA A 38 13.22 -7.73 11.28
N VAL A 39 13.29 -7.71 9.95
CA VAL A 39 14.15 -8.61 9.16
C VAL A 39 15.61 -8.40 9.54
N LYS A 40 16.07 -7.16 9.71
CA LYS A 40 17.45 -6.87 10.11
C LYS A 40 17.80 -7.49 11.46
N LEU A 41 16.92 -7.35 12.45
CA LEU A 41 17.11 -7.94 13.77
C LEU A 41 17.13 -9.47 13.71
N ALA A 42 16.20 -10.06 12.95
CA ALA A 42 16.14 -11.51 12.78
C ALA A 42 17.35 -12.05 12.00
N ALA A 43 17.83 -11.34 10.97
CA ALA A 43 19.03 -11.71 10.22
C ALA A 43 20.27 -11.72 11.11
N GLN A 44 20.42 -10.75 12.01
CA GLN A 44 21.49 -10.74 13.00
C GLN A 44 21.37 -11.89 14.00
N LYS A 45 20.14 -12.23 14.43
CA LYS A 45 19.90 -13.28 15.44
C LYS A 45 20.02 -14.70 14.90
N PHE A 46 19.55 -14.94 13.68
CA PHE A 46 19.43 -16.27 13.08
C PHE A 46 20.41 -16.51 11.92
N GLY A 47 21.31 -15.56 11.64
CA GLY A 47 22.31 -15.69 10.57
C GLY A 47 21.72 -15.69 9.17
N LEU A 48 20.56 -15.03 8.97
CA LEU A 48 19.89 -15.01 7.66
C LEU A 48 20.64 -14.11 6.68
N GLY A 49 20.71 -14.57 5.43
CA GLY A 49 21.30 -13.80 4.33
C GLY A 49 20.39 -12.68 3.81
N TRP A 50 20.89 -11.97 2.79
CA TRP A 50 20.17 -10.88 2.13
C TRP A 50 18.81 -11.28 1.53
N THR A 51 18.61 -12.57 1.26
CA THR A 51 17.36 -13.10 0.71
C THR A 51 16.16 -12.90 1.65
N ALA A 52 16.39 -12.73 2.95
CA ALA A 52 15.34 -12.41 3.91
C ALA A 52 14.68 -11.02 3.67
N TYR A 53 15.32 -10.14 2.92
CA TYR A 53 14.75 -8.83 2.59
C TYR A 53 13.86 -8.87 1.34
N ILE A 54 13.86 -9.96 0.57
CA ILE A 54 13.15 -10.05 -0.70
C ILE A 54 11.66 -9.68 -0.57
N PRO A 55 10.90 -10.23 0.41
CA PRO A 55 9.48 -9.89 0.52
C PRO A 55 9.24 -8.41 0.82
N VAL A 56 10.10 -7.79 1.64
CA VAL A 56 10.03 -6.36 1.98
C VAL A 56 10.31 -5.50 0.74
N ILE A 57 11.35 -5.84 -0.02
CA ILE A 57 11.73 -5.13 -1.25
C ILE A 57 10.64 -5.28 -2.33
N LEU A 58 10.02 -6.46 -2.44
CA LEU A 58 8.91 -6.68 -3.37
C LEU A 58 7.73 -5.76 -3.06
N VAL A 59 7.32 -5.65 -1.79
CA VAL A 59 6.22 -4.74 -1.42
C VAL A 59 6.62 -3.27 -1.67
N LEU A 60 7.85 -2.89 -1.35
CA LEU A 60 8.39 -1.55 -1.62
C LEU A 60 8.33 -1.18 -3.12
N ALA A 61 8.66 -2.12 -4.01
CA ALA A 61 8.67 -1.87 -5.45
C ALA A 61 7.27 -1.98 -6.09
N LEU A 62 6.46 -2.96 -5.69
CA LEU A 62 5.16 -3.24 -6.30
C LEU A 62 4.09 -2.24 -5.87
N TYR A 63 4.16 -1.71 -4.65
CA TYR A 63 3.11 -0.84 -4.13
C TYR A 63 2.95 0.47 -4.91
N PRO A 64 4.01 1.22 -5.28
CA PRO A 64 3.91 2.38 -6.17
C PRO A 64 3.29 2.05 -7.54
N VAL A 65 3.62 0.89 -8.11
CA VAL A 65 3.05 0.43 -9.38
C VAL A 65 1.54 0.21 -9.24
N MET A 66 1.10 -0.38 -8.13
CA MET A 66 -0.32 -0.58 -7.85
C MET A 66 -1.04 0.75 -7.62
N LEU A 67 -0.43 1.69 -6.90
CA LEU A 67 -0.96 3.04 -6.70
C LEU A 67 -1.18 3.78 -8.02
N TYR A 68 -0.24 3.66 -8.96
CA TYR A 68 -0.39 4.23 -10.30
C TYR A 68 -1.56 3.60 -11.07
N ARG A 69 -1.67 2.27 -11.05
CA ARG A 69 -2.76 1.54 -11.72
C ARG A 69 -4.12 1.92 -11.16
N VAL A 70 -4.23 2.05 -9.84
CA VAL A 70 -5.45 2.41 -9.14
C VAL A 70 -5.85 3.87 -9.42
N ARG A 71 -4.87 4.79 -9.51
CA ARG A 71 -5.11 6.17 -9.93
C ARG A 71 -5.66 6.26 -11.36
N LYS A 72 -5.09 5.51 -12.30
CA LYS A 72 -5.62 5.43 -13.68
C LYS A 72 -7.07 4.91 -13.69
N MET A 73 -7.36 3.88 -12.90
CA MET A 73 -8.72 3.33 -12.77
C MET A 73 -9.72 4.35 -12.21
N PHE A 74 -9.29 5.21 -11.28
CA PHE A 74 -10.12 6.26 -10.73
C PHE A 74 -10.45 7.34 -11.77
N GLN A 75 -9.48 7.71 -12.61
CA GLN A 75 -9.65 8.67 -13.71
C GLN A 75 -10.59 8.15 -14.81
N GLU A 76 -10.62 6.82 -15.03
CA GLU A 76 -11.58 6.14 -15.91
C GLU A 76 -13.01 6.02 -15.32
N GLU A 77 -13.36 6.85 -14.33
CA GLU A 77 -14.65 6.91 -13.63
C GLU A 77 -15.05 5.63 -12.85
N LYS A 78 -14.17 4.62 -12.79
CA LYS A 78 -14.35 3.39 -12.00
C LYS A 78 -13.96 3.61 -10.53
N ARG A 79 -14.49 4.68 -9.91
CA ARG A 79 -14.06 5.21 -8.60
C ARG A 79 -14.18 4.21 -7.45
N MET A 80 -15.33 3.56 -7.32
CA MET A 80 -15.57 2.55 -6.28
C MET A 80 -14.60 1.37 -6.40
N ARG A 81 -14.34 0.92 -7.62
CA ARG A 81 -13.42 -0.18 -7.90
C ARG A 81 -11.98 0.22 -7.60
N ALA A 82 -11.59 1.45 -7.92
CA ALA A 82 -10.28 2.00 -7.59
C ALA A 82 -10.06 2.05 -6.07
N ALA A 83 -11.03 2.56 -5.30
CA ALA A 83 -10.94 2.60 -3.84
C ALA A 83 -10.83 1.19 -3.24
N ALA A 84 -11.66 0.25 -3.70
CA ALA A 84 -11.62 -1.15 -3.25
C ALA A 84 -10.26 -1.81 -3.56
N TRP A 85 -9.71 -1.61 -4.75
CA TRP A 85 -8.38 -2.12 -5.10
C TRP A 85 -7.27 -1.48 -4.28
N MET A 86 -7.35 -0.19 -3.98
CA MET A 86 -6.37 0.48 -3.13
C MET A 86 -6.32 -0.17 -1.75
N MET A 87 -7.49 -0.36 -1.14
CA MET A 87 -7.60 -1.00 0.17
C MET A 87 -7.14 -2.45 0.11
N GLY A 88 -7.56 -3.21 -0.91
CA GLY A 88 -7.19 -4.61 -1.10
C GLY A 88 -5.69 -4.80 -1.21
N TRP A 89 -5.01 -4.04 -2.07
CA TRP A 89 -3.55 -4.12 -2.23
C TRP A 89 -2.78 -3.66 -1.00
N SER A 90 -3.28 -2.63 -0.31
CA SER A 90 -2.66 -2.17 0.93
C SER A 90 -2.76 -3.21 2.03
N SER A 91 -3.94 -3.79 2.21
CA SER A 91 -4.16 -4.87 3.18
C SER A 91 -3.34 -6.11 2.85
N ALA A 92 -3.32 -6.54 1.59
CA ALA A 92 -2.52 -7.68 1.14
C ALA A 92 -1.01 -7.46 1.38
N GLY A 93 -0.50 -6.26 1.13
CA GLY A 93 0.89 -5.91 1.43
C GLY A 93 1.21 -6.00 2.92
N ILE A 94 0.36 -5.40 3.76
CA ILE A 94 0.55 -5.39 5.23
C ILE A 94 0.46 -6.81 5.81
N VAL A 95 -0.61 -7.54 5.49
CA VAL A 95 -0.82 -8.90 6.00
C VAL A 95 0.25 -9.85 5.48
N GLY A 96 0.65 -9.71 4.20
CA GLY A 96 1.72 -10.51 3.61
C GLY A 96 3.06 -10.31 4.32
N LEU A 97 3.42 -9.06 4.63
CA LEU A 97 4.62 -8.76 5.41
C LEU A 97 4.53 -9.30 6.85
N TYR A 98 3.38 -9.14 7.50
CA TYR A 98 3.18 -9.65 8.86
C TYR A 98 3.29 -11.18 8.94
N PHE A 99 2.60 -11.87 8.03
CA PHE A 99 2.67 -13.33 7.90
C PHE A 99 4.11 -13.80 7.64
N TYR A 100 4.82 -13.11 6.73
CA TYR A 100 6.22 -13.42 6.47
C TYR A 100 7.09 -13.28 7.72
N LEU A 101 6.95 -12.18 8.46
CA LEU A 101 7.70 -11.96 9.70
C LEU A 101 7.38 -12.99 10.78
N SER A 102 6.13 -13.44 10.90
CA SER A 102 5.76 -14.46 11.90
C SER A 102 6.47 -15.79 11.64
N GLN A 103 6.52 -16.22 10.37
CA GLN A 103 7.26 -17.41 9.95
C GLN A 103 8.77 -17.28 10.19
N LEU A 104 9.30 -16.06 10.11
CA LEU A 104 10.72 -15.77 10.24
C LEU A 104 11.20 -15.78 11.70
N ILE A 105 10.31 -15.43 12.63
CA ILE A 105 10.61 -15.37 14.07
C ILE A 105 10.15 -16.67 14.77
N GLY A 106 9.36 -17.52 14.08
CA GLY A 106 8.85 -18.79 14.61
C GLY A 106 7.71 -18.60 15.62
N VAL A 107 6.90 -17.54 15.44
CA VAL A 107 5.69 -17.28 16.22
C VAL A 107 4.46 -17.73 15.44
#